data_AF-A0A367EDF2-F1
#
_entry.id   AF-A0A367EDF2-F1
#
_cell.length_a   1.000
_cell.length_b   1.000
_cell.length_c   1.000
_cell.angle_alpha   90.00
_cell.angle_beta   90.00
_cell.angle_gamma   90.00
#
_symmetry.space_group_name_H-M   'P 1'
#
loop_
_entity.id
_entity.type
_entity.pdbx_description
1 polymer ?
#
loop_
_entity_poly.entity_id
_entity_poly.type
_entity_poly.pdbx_seq_one_letter_code
_entity_poly.pdbx_strand_id
1 'polypeptide(L)'
;MEDTRIIEYLKRVTAELHRARARLLELESGHQEPIAIVSAACRFPGGIDSPEDLWRAVVDERDLISAMPTDRGWDIEELYDPDPDAVGHMYVKEGGFLEDAAGFDAALFGIPPREALSMDPQQRLLLETTWETFERAGLNPRGMAGSSTGVFVGLLSHDHGTRLTPAPEGFEGMIGAGSAGSIASGRLSYVFGLEGPALTVDTACSSSLVALHLAAQSLRSGECDLALAGGATVMSTVESFIEFSRQRGLAPDARIKAFDESADGSAWSEGVGTVLVERLSDARRNHHPILAVIRGSAINQDGASNGLTAPNGHAQTRLIHTALNNAGLTPHDIDAVEAHGTGTRLGDPIEATALLNTYGQHHTPTTPLWLGSIKTNIGHTQAAAGIAGIIKITQALHHAHLPRTLHTTQPTTHADWTTGTIQLLTHSQPWPHHPNKPRRAAISAFGISGTNAHTILEQPPQPEPTNQDTSTSEPTTQHAPTPALPLLLSAATPQALTATAKNLAQHLDTHPHIPLPDIAHALATTRAHLTHRAAIITHHRDHALHALNALADGRPLPHLITAQANTTGPGPIFIFPGQGSQWHGMAHTLYTENPTFRASLQDCADALDPL
;
A
#
# COMPACT_ATOMS: atom_id res chain seq x y z
N MET A 1 -43.66 19.18 46.31
CA MET A 1 -42.47 18.33 46.55
C MET A 1 -42.43 17.10 45.66
N GLU A 2 -43.59 16.56 45.26
CA GLU A 2 -43.69 15.33 44.45
C GLU A 2 -43.34 15.58 42.96
N ASP A 3 -43.84 16.67 42.36
CA ASP A 3 -43.57 17.04 40.96
C ASP A 3 -42.09 17.31 40.65
N THR A 4 -41.34 17.90 41.59
CA THR A 4 -39.91 18.21 41.40
C THR A 4 -39.07 16.93 41.31
N ARG A 5 -39.42 15.89 42.09
CA ARG A 5 -38.74 14.58 42.03
C ARG A 5 -39.07 13.84 40.73
N ILE A 6 -40.30 13.97 40.23
CA ILE A 6 -40.71 13.38 38.96
C ILE A 6 -39.96 14.00 37.78
N ILE A 7 -39.79 15.32 37.75
CA ILE A 7 -39.02 16.02 36.70
C ILE A 7 -37.54 15.62 36.73
N GLU A 8 -36.95 15.52 37.93
CA GLU A 8 -35.55 15.13 38.08
C GLU A 8 -35.32 13.65 37.68
N TYR A 9 -36.27 12.77 38.04
CA TYR A 9 -36.26 11.37 37.60
C TYR A 9 -36.42 11.24 36.08
N LEU A 10 -37.34 11.99 35.47
CA LEU A 10 -37.50 12.03 34.00
C LEU A 10 -36.22 12.51 33.31
N LYS A 11 -35.60 13.61 33.77
CA LYS A 11 -34.32 14.08 33.22
C LYS A 11 -33.23 13.02 33.29
N ARG A 12 -33.13 12.28 34.41
CA ARG A 12 -32.16 11.20 34.57
C ARG A 12 -32.43 10.06 33.60
N VAL A 13 -33.67 9.59 33.51
CA VAL A 13 -34.06 8.50 32.59
C VAL A 13 -33.86 8.90 31.13
N THR A 14 -34.17 10.15 30.75
CA THR A 14 -33.93 10.62 29.38
C THR A 14 -32.43 10.72 29.08
N ALA A 15 -31.61 11.18 30.02
CA ALA A 15 -30.15 11.20 29.87
C ALA A 15 -29.56 9.77 29.77
N GLU A 16 -30.04 8.83 30.58
CA GLU A 16 -29.66 7.41 30.50
C GLU A 16 -30.08 6.78 29.18
N LEU A 17 -31.29 7.07 28.69
CA LEU A 17 -31.75 6.62 27.38
C LEU A 17 -30.90 7.20 26.24
N HIS A 18 -30.52 8.48 26.31
CA HIS A 18 -29.63 9.09 25.32
C HIS A 18 -28.23 8.46 25.36
N ARG A 19 -27.66 8.18 26.54
CA ARG A 19 -26.38 7.47 26.66
C ARG A 19 -26.47 6.04 26.14
N ALA A 20 -27.55 5.32 26.45
CA ALA A 20 -27.75 3.96 25.97
C ALA A 20 -27.91 3.92 24.44
N ARG A 21 -28.65 4.86 23.85
CA ARG A 21 -28.75 5.02 22.39
C ARG A 21 -27.42 5.42 21.76
N ALA A 22 -26.69 6.35 22.35
CA ALA A 22 -25.35 6.72 21.88
C ALA A 22 -24.41 5.53 21.92
N ARG A 23 -24.44 4.74 22.99
CA ARG A 23 -23.63 3.53 23.12
C ARG A 23 -24.02 2.43 22.13
N LEU A 24 -25.33 2.26 21.86
CA LEU A 24 -25.80 1.34 20.83
C LEU A 24 -25.31 1.76 19.44
N LEU A 25 -25.48 3.04 19.09
CA LEU A 25 -25.00 3.59 17.82
C LEU A 25 -23.47 3.51 17.69
N GLU A 26 -22.73 3.73 18.79
CA GLU A 26 -21.28 3.57 18.86
C GLU A 26 -20.85 2.11 18.62
N LEU A 27 -21.56 1.14 19.21
CA LEU A 27 -21.29 -0.28 19.00
C LEU A 27 -21.65 -0.75 17.58
N GLU A 28 -22.79 -0.30 17.05
CA GLU A 28 -23.21 -0.61 15.68
C GLU A 28 -22.28 0.05 14.64
N SER A 29 -21.86 1.30 14.88
CA SER A 29 -20.90 2.00 14.02
C SER A 29 -19.48 1.43 14.13
N GLY A 30 -19.03 0.98 15.30
CA GLY A 30 -17.72 0.35 15.47
C GLY A 30 -17.57 -0.96 14.69
N HIS A 31 -18.61 -1.81 14.67
CA HIS A 31 -18.58 -3.05 13.89
C HIS A 31 -18.61 -2.84 12.37
N GLN A 32 -19.19 -1.73 11.91
CA GLN A 32 -19.30 -1.37 10.50
C GLN A 32 -18.39 -0.20 10.11
N GLU A 33 -17.42 0.14 10.97
CA GLU A 33 -16.60 1.32 10.75
C GLU A 33 -15.80 1.16 9.43
N PRO A 34 -15.90 2.12 8.50
CA PRO A 34 -15.11 2.09 7.28
C PRO A 34 -13.63 2.21 7.60
N ILE A 35 -12.81 1.46 6.88
CA ILE A 35 -11.36 1.46 7.06
C ILE A 35 -10.72 2.25 5.92
N ALA A 36 -9.94 3.27 6.23
CA ALA A 36 -9.22 4.07 5.25
C ALA A 36 -7.95 3.32 4.82
N ILE A 37 -7.71 3.24 3.50
CA ILE A 37 -6.39 2.96 2.95
C ILE A 37 -5.66 4.29 2.87
N VAL A 38 -4.62 4.44 3.67
CA VAL A 38 -3.88 5.71 3.78
C VAL A 38 -2.56 5.71 3.02
N SER A 39 -2.04 4.53 2.70
CA SER A 39 -0.83 4.40 1.89
C SER A 39 -0.76 3.03 1.23
N ALA A 40 0.04 2.94 0.18
CA ALA A 40 0.38 1.72 -0.51
C ALA A 40 1.82 1.77 -1.06
N ALA A 41 2.48 0.62 -1.13
CA ALA A 41 3.74 0.40 -1.84
C ALA A 41 3.73 -0.99 -2.48
N CYS A 42 4.52 -1.18 -3.55
CA CYS A 42 4.58 -2.47 -4.22
C CYS A 42 5.88 -2.70 -5.01
N ARG A 43 6.09 -3.97 -5.35
CA ARG A 43 7.05 -4.47 -6.34
C ARG A 43 6.31 -5.47 -7.23
N PHE A 44 6.30 -5.24 -8.54
CA PHE A 44 5.67 -6.13 -9.52
C PHE A 44 6.55 -6.27 -10.77
N PRO A 45 6.28 -7.25 -11.65
CA PRO A 45 7.09 -7.48 -12.85
C PRO A 45 7.23 -6.27 -13.77
N GLY A 46 8.29 -6.24 -14.56
CA GLY A 46 8.55 -5.19 -15.54
C GLY A 46 8.98 -3.86 -14.93
N GLY A 47 9.72 -3.92 -13.82
CA GLY A 47 10.33 -2.77 -13.15
C GLY A 47 9.35 -1.91 -12.35
N ILE A 48 8.17 -2.45 -12.00
CA ILE A 48 7.18 -1.70 -11.21
C ILE A 48 7.64 -1.66 -9.75
N ASP A 49 7.94 -0.45 -9.26
CA ASP A 49 8.39 -0.20 -7.89
C ASP A 49 7.43 0.68 -7.06
N SER A 50 6.31 1.11 -7.65
CA SER A 50 5.35 1.99 -6.98
C SER A 50 3.90 1.78 -7.47
N PRO A 51 2.89 2.21 -6.69
CA PRO A 51 1.50 2.26 -7.16
C PRO A 51 1.32 3.08 -8.44
N GLU A 52 2.09 4.16 -8.60
CA GLU A 52 2.07 5.01 -9.80
C GLU A 52 2.60 4.26 -11.02
N ASP A 53 3.64 3.45 -10.84
CA ASP A 53 4.26 2.63 -11.88
C ASP A 53 3.32 1.51 -12.34
N LEU A 54 2.64 0.86 -11.38
CA LEU A 54 1.60 -0.11 -11.68
C LEU A 54 0.46 0.53 -12.49
N TRP A 55 0.03 1.73 -12.09
CA TRP A 55 -1.02 2.46 -12.79
C TRP A 55 -0.63 2.78 -14.24
N ARG A 56 0.58 3.30 -14.46
CA ARG A 56 1.10 3.56 -15.82
C ARG A 56 1.10 2.27 -16.64
N ALA A 57 1.61 1.17 -16.09
CA ALA A 57 1.67 -0.11 -16.81
C ALA A 57 0.28 -0.62 -17.24
N VAL A 58 -0.74 -0.54 -16.37
CA VAL A 58 -2.09 -1.03 -16.71
C VAL A 58 -2.82 -0.11 -17.69
N VAL A 59 -2.61 1.21 -17.62
CA VAL A 59 -3.20 2.18 -18.56
C VAL A 59 -2.53 2.11 -19.93
N ASP A 60 -1.21 1.90 -19.96
CA ASP A 60 -0.44 1.69 -21.20
C ASP A 60 -0.68 0.29 -21.82
N GLU A 61 -1.62 -0.49 -21.27
CA GLU A 61 -1.98 -1.84 -21.72
C GLU A 61 -0.76 -2.78 -21.81
N ARG A 62 0.24 -2.58 -20.93
CA ARG A 62 1.45 -3.40 -20.93
C ARG A 62 1.18 -4.80 -20.43
N ASP A 63 1.76 -5.76 -21.14
CA ASP A 63 1.83 -7.17 -20.78
C ASP A 63 3.24 -7.49 -20.27
N LEU A 64 3.33 -7.93 -19.01
CA LEU A 64 4.56 -7.98 -18.21
C LEU A 64 5.08 -9.39 -17.97
N ILE A 65 4.53 -10.36 -18.69
CA ILE A 65 5.08 -11.71 -18.74
C ILE A 65 6.33 -11.70 -19.63
N SER A 66 7.40 -12.29 -19.11
CA SER A 66 8.74 -12.32 -19.68
C SER A 66 9.37 -13.70 -19.55
N ALA A 67 10.52 -13.91 -20.17
CA ALA A 67 11.30 -15.13 -19.99
C ALA A 67 11.75 -15.30 -18.52
N MET A 68 11.96 -16.55 -18.11
CA MET A 68 12.49 -16.86 -16.79
C MET A 68 13.86 -16.19 -16.52
N PRO A 69 14.11 -15.72 -15.29
CA PRO A 69 15.35 -15.07 -14.92
C PRO A 69 16.54 -16.04 -14.96
N THR A 70 17.70 -15.54 -15.40
CA THR A 70 18.93 -16.33 -15.58
C THR A 70 19.92 -16.19 -14.42
N ASP A 71 19.59 -15.36 -13.42
CA ASP A 71 20.43 -15.02 -12.26
C ASP A 71 20.04 -15.81 -10.99
N ARG A 72 19.07 -16.73 -11.08
CA ARG A 72 18.58 -17.52 -9.95
C ARG A 72 19.17 -18.93 -9.85
N GLY A 73 20.07 -19.27 -10.77
CA GLY A 73 20.73 -20.59 -10.81
C GLY A 73 19.79 -21.73 -11.19
N TRP A 74 18.76 -21.45 -12.00
CA TRP A 74 17.85 -22.45 -12.53
C TRP A 74 18.37 -22.98 -13.87
N ASP A 75 18.43 -24.30 -14.05
CA ASP A 75 18.78 -24.91 -15.34
C ASP A 75 17.54 -25.03 -16.24
N ILE A 76 17.13 -23.92 -16.83
CA ILE A 76 15.88 -23.83 -17.60
C ILE A 76 15.87 -24.77 -18.81
N GLU A 77 17.03 -25.01 -19.42
CA GLU A 77 17.11 -25.88 -20.60
C GLU A 77 17.00 -27.36 -20.21
N GLU A 78 17.57 -27.77 -19.08
CA GLU A 78 17.37 -29.13 -18.55
C GLU A 78 15.94 -29.36 -18.04
N LEU A 79 15.34 -28.35 -17.43
CA LEU A 79 14.01 -28.45 -16.81
C LEU A 79 12.85 -28.35 -17.81
N TYR A 80 13.11 -27.92 -19.05
CA TYR A 80 12.08 -27.72 -20.06
C TYR A 80 11.81 -29.00 -20.86
N ASP A 81 10.54 -29.40 -20.90
CA ASP A 81 10.05 -30.42 -21.83
C ASP A 81 8.67 -29.99 -22.36
N PRO A 82 8.47 -29.88 -23.68
CA PRO A 82 7.16 -29.54 -24.25
C PRO A 82 6.10 -30.62 -23.99
N ASP A 83 6.48 -31.84 -23.59
CA ASP A 83 5.55 -32.90 -23.21
C ASP A 83 4.98 -32.66 -21.79
N PRO A 84 3.67 -32.34 -21.65
CA PRO A 84 3.02 -32.21 -20.35
C PRO A 84 2.92 -33.55 -19.58
N ASP A 85 3.37 -34.67 -20.16
CA ASP A 85 3.51 -35.98 -19.51
C ASP A 85 4.96 -36.34 -19.13
N ALA A 86 5.97 -35.50 -19.42
CA ALA A 86 7.36 -35.59 -18.90
C ALA A 86 7.55 -35.28 -17.39
N VAL A 87 7.72 -36.29 -16.55
CA VAL A 87 7.87 -36.13 -15.08
C VAL A 87 9.05 -35.23 -14.71
N GLY A 88 8.85 -34.29 -13.78
CA GLY A 88 9.91 -33.40 -13.28
C GLY A 88 10.25 -32.22 -14.19
N HIS A 89 9.54 -32.06 -15.32
CA HIS A 89 9.78 -31.00 -16.28
C HIS A 89 8.61 -30.01 -16.35
N MET A 90 8.91 -28.81 -16.83
CA MET A 90 7.94 -27.75 -17.10
C MET A 90 7.81 -27.49 -18.61
N TYR A 91 6.59 -27.27 -19.09
CA TYR A 91 6.35 -26.96 -20.52
C TYR A 91 6.28 -25.45 -20.80
N VAL A 92 6.47 -24.60 -19.78
CA VAL A 92 6.44 -23.14 -19.87
C VAL A 92 7.78 -22.56 -19.45
N LYS A 93 8.29 -21.57 -20.19
CA LYS A 93 9.55 -20.84 -19.91
C LYS A 93 9.35 -19.34 -19.67
N GLU A 94 8.10 -18.92 -19.50
CA GLU A 94 7.70 -17.53 -19.30
C GLU A 94 6.86 -17.37 -18.03
N GLY A 95 6.90 -16.18 -17.45
CA GLY A 95 6.17 -15.80 -16.23
C GLY A 95 6.38 -14.32 -15.91
N GLY A 96 5.72 -13.84 -14.86
CA GLY A 96 5.98 -12.49 -14.35
C GLY A 96 7.04 -12.53 -13.25
N PHE A 97 8.20 -11.91 -13.47
CA PHE A 97 9.30 -11.95 -12.51
C PHE A 97 9.69 -10.54 -12.07
N LEU A 98 10.05 -10.41 -10.79
CA LEU A 98 10.68 -9.19 -10.29
C LEU A 98 12.05 -9.02 -10.95
N GLU A 99 12.36 -7.79 -11.35
CA GLU A 99 13.62 -7.44 -12.03
C GLU A 99 14.83 -7.64 -11.12
N ASP A 100 14.75 -7.17 -9.87
CA ASP A 100 15.78 -7.37 -8.85
C ASP A 100 15.16 -7.95 -7.57
N ALA A 101 15.00 -9.27 -7.53
CA ALA A 101 14.54 -9.97 -6.33
C ALA A 101 15.65 -10.17 -5.28
N ALA A 102 16.92 -10.01 -5.66
CA ALA A 102 18.06 -10.30 -4.80
C ALA A 102 18.62 -9.05 -4.09
N GLY A 103 18.43 -7.87 -4.68
CA GLY A 103 18.80 -6.58 -4.11
C GLY A 103 18.13 -6.33 -2.77
N PHE A 104 18.91 -5.78 -1.83
CA PHE A 104 18.41 -5.42 -0.49
C PHE A 104 19.38 -4.50 0.25
N ASP A 105 18.90 -3.35 0.76
CA ASP A 105 19.68 -2.49 1.65
C ASP A 105 19.63 -2.97 3.10
N ALA A 106 20.44 -3.99 3.41
CA ALA A 106 20.50 -4.56 4.76
C ALA A 106 20.92 -3.54 5.84
N ALA A 107 21.76 -2.55 5.49
CA ALA A 107 22.29 -1.58 6.43
C ALA A 107 21.22 -0.60 6.91
N LEU A 108 20.27 -0.22 6.04
CA LEU A 108 19.12 0.61 6.40
C LEU A 108 18.32 0.02 7.57
N PHE A 109 18.13 -1.30 7.54
CA PHE A 109 17.36 -2.06 8.52
C PHE A 109 18.20 -2.61 9.69
N GLY A 110 19.50 -2.29 9.74
CA GLY A 110 20.40 -2.78 10.79
C GLY A 110 20.64 -4.30 10.73
N ILE A 111 20.43 -4.91 9.57
CA ILE A 111 20.59 -6.35 9.37
C ILE A 111 22.04 -6.63 8.95
N PRO A 112 22.77 -7.51 9.65
CA PRO A 112 24.11 -7.92 9.25
C PRO A 112 24.12 -8.55 7.85
N PRO A 113 25.13 -8.28 6.99
CA PRO A 113 25.17 -8.82 5.62
C PRO A 113 25.04 -10.34 5.56
N ARG A 114 25.59 -11.04 6.55
CA ARG A 114 25.51 -12.50 6.64
C ARG A 114 24.09 -13.00 6.89
N GLU A 115 23.32 -12.30 7.71
CA GLU A 115 21.91 -12.63 7.93
C GLU A 115 21.10 -12.38 6.66
N ALA A 116 21.31 -11.22 6.01
CA ALA A 116 20.63 -10.86 4.77
C ALA A 116 20.78 -11.91 3.65
N LEU A 117 21.95 -12.55 3.54
CA LEU A 117 22.20 -13.63 2.56
C LEU A 117 21.34 -14.89 2.78
N SER A 118 20.87 -15.11 4.02
CA SER A 118 19.99 -16.23 4.36
C SER A 118 18.52 -15.88 4.37
N MET A 119 18.19 -14.60 4.23
CA MET A 119 16.82 -14.13 4.25
C MET A 119 16.13 -14.42 2.93
N ASP A 120 14.94 -15.01 3.04
CA ASP A 120 13.99 -15.11 1.96
C ASP A 120 13.79 -13.72 1.32
N PRO A 121 13.94 -13.58 -0.02
CA PRO A 121 13.61 -12.35 -0.75
C PRO A 121 12.28 -11.72 -0.36
N GLN A 122 11.27 -12.52 -0.03
CA GLN A 122 9.95 -12.04 0.42
C GLN A 122 10.08 -11.18 1.69
N GLN A 123 10.88 -11.59 2.67
CA GLN A 123 11.09 -10.82 3.90
C GLN A 123 11.85 -9.51 3.62
N ARG A 124 12.82 -9.55 2.72
CA ARG A 124 13.63 -8.39 2.33
C ARG A 124 12.78 -7.33 1.64
N LEU A 125 12.02 -7.72 0.64
CA LEU A 125 11.15 -6.81 -0.10
C LEU A 125 10.00 -6.29 0.77
N LEU A 126 9.46 -7.11 1.68
CA LEU A 126 8.45 -6.64 2.65
C LEU A 126 9.01 -5.53 3.56
N LEU A 127 10.28 -5.60 3.97
CA LEU A 127 10.89 -4.52 4.77
C LEU A 127 10.97 -3.21 3.97
N GLU A 128 11.39 -3.28 2.71
CA GLU A 128 11.45 -2.12 1.82
C GLU A 128 10.07 -1.52 1.54
N THR A 129 9.10 -2.34 1.13
CA THR A 129 7.75 -1.83 0.84
C THR A 129 7.06 -1.33 2.10
N THR A 130 7.35 -1.89 3.29
CA THR A 130 6.82 -1.35 4.56
C THR A 130 7.41 0.02 4.88
N TRP A 131 8.72 0.20 4.71
CA TRP A 131 9.38 1.50 4.87
C TRP A 131 8.73 2.55 3.97
N GLU A 132 8.59 2.24 2.68
CA GLU A 132 7.96 3.12 1.70
C GLU A 132 6.50 3.41 2.03
N THR A 133 5.76 2.40 2.50
CA THR A 133 4.36 2.57 2.88
C THR A 133 4.23 3.62 4.01
N PHE A 134 5.11 3.57 5.03
CA PHE A 134 5.12 4.60 6.08
C PHE A 134 5.50 5.97 5.53
N GLU A 135 6.57 6.09 4.74
CA GLU A 135 7.00 7.38 4.20
C GLU A 135 5.94 8.04 3.30
N ARG A 136 5.21 7.22 2.52
CA ARG A 136 4.12 7.67 1.66
C ARG A 136 2.86 8.06 2.44
N ALA A 137 2.66 7.48 3.62
CA ALA A 137 1.61 7.93 4.57
C ALA A 137 1.97 9.25 5.27
N GLY A 138 3.18 9.78 5.08
CA GLY A 138 3.68 10.92 5.85
C GLY A 138 4.10 10.55 7.27
N LEU A 139 4.41 9.28 7.51
CA LEU A 139 4.85 8.77 8.81
C LEU A 139 6.35 8.49 8.78
N ASN A 140 7.06 8.99 9.79
CA ASN A 140 8.48 8.65 9.98
C ASN A 140 8.59 7.17 10.37
N PRO A 141 9.21 6.29 9.55
CA PRO A 141 9.26 4.86 9.82
C PRO A 141 9.92 4.52 11.17
N ARG A 142 10.93 5.30 11.60
CA ARG A 142 11.60 5.13 12.91
C ARG A 142 10.80 5.72 14.08
N GLY A 143 9.85 6.61 13.79
CA GLY A 143 8.94 7.18 14.77
C GLY A 143 7.79 6.23 15.16
N MET A 144 7.64 5.11 14.46
CA MET A 144 6.59 4.11 14.72
C MET A 144 6.90 3.17 15.88
N ALA A 145 8.12 3.21 16.42
CA ALA A 145 8.51 2.34 17.53
C ALA A 145 7.65 2.60 18.78
N GLY A 146 7.12 1.53 19.37
CA GLY A 146 6.19 1.56 20.50
C GLY A 146 4.73 1.82 20.12
N SER A 147 4.41 1.93 18.82
CA SER A 147 3.01 2.09 18.39
C SER A 147 2.25 0.76 18.39
N SER A 148 0.94 0.82 18.66
CA SER A 148 0.02 -0.32 18.49
C SER A 148 -0.34 -0.53 17.01
N THR A 149 0.68 -0.71 16.17
CA THR A 149 0.52 -1.00 14.74
C THR A 149 0.53 -2.50 14.52
N GLY A 150 -0.54 -3.05 13.94
CA GLY A 150 -0.62 -4.47 13.57
C GLY A 150 0.05 -4.78 12.22
N VAL A 151 0.46 -6.03 12.01
CA VAL A 151 1.12 -6.54 10.81
C VAL A 151 0.43 -7.82 10.35
N PHE A 152 -0.16 -7.79 9.16
CA PHE A 152 -0.92 -8.89 8.58
C PHE A 152 -0.39 -9.19 7.18
N VAL A 153 0.34 -10.29 7.02
CA VAL A 153 1.02 -10.62 5.77
C VAL A 153 0.49 -11.93 5.19
N GLY A 154 0.10 -11.93 3.93
CA GLY A 154 -0.18 -13.15 3.17
C GLY A 154 1.09 -13.74 2.55
N LEU A 155 1.43 -14.98 2.87
CA LEU A 155 2.54 -15.75 2.27
C LEU A 155 2.09 -17.18 1.97
N LEU A 156 2.58 -17.76 0.89
CA LEU A 156 2.28 -19.13 0.47
C LEU A 156 3.57 -19.99 0.45
N SER A 157 4.54 -19.57 -0.35
CA SER A 157 5.78 -20.31 -0.61
C SER A 157 6.87 -19.96 0.40
N HIS A 158 7.55 -21.00 0.89
CA HIS A 158 8.69 -20.91 1.83
C HIS A 158 9.89 -21.70 1.28
N ASP A 159 10.08 -21.65 -0.03
CA ASP A 159 11.01 -22.50 -0.79
C ASP A 159 12.46 -21.99 -0.77
N HIS A 160 12.70 -20.77 -0.29
CA HIS A 160 14.06 -20.26 -0.16
C HIS A 160 14.93 -21.13 0.77
N GLY A 161 14.37 -21.55 1.90
CA GLY A 161 15.10 -22.36 2.89
C GLY A 161 15.45 -23.77 2.40
N THR A 162 14.64 -24.35 1.50
CA THR A 162 14.89 -25.70 0.96
C THR A 162 16.09 -25.71 0.02
N ARG A 163 16.35 -24.62 -0.71
CA ARG A 163 17.56 -24.45 -1.53
C ARG A 163 18.86 -24.46 -0.73
N LEU A 164 18.78 -24.12 0.55
CA LEU A 164 19.92 -24.06 1.46
C LEU A 164 20.08 -25.36 2.27
N THR A 165 19.59 -26.49 1.75
CA THR A 165 19.72 -27.80 2.42
C THR A 165 20.54 -28.78 1.56
N PRO A 166 21.69 -29.30 2.05
CA PRO A 166 22.29 -29.00 3.35
C PRO A 166 22.80 -27.56 3.45
N ALA A 167 22.76 -27.01 4.66
CA ALA A 167 23.20 -25.65 4.95
C ALA A 167 24.68 -25.47 4.60
N PRO A 168 25.05 -24.39 3.89
CA PRO A 168 26.45 -23.99 3.76
C PRO A 168 27.07 -23.75 5.14
N GLU A 169 28.37 -24.04 5.27
CA GLU A 169 29.09 -23.88 6.55
C GLU A 169 28.89 -22.47 7.12
N GLY A 170 28.39 -22.42 8.34
CA GLY A 170 28.13 -21.17 9.05
C GLY A 170 26.79 -20.51 8.76
N PHE A 171 25.87 -21.16 8.06
CA PHE A 171 24.48 -20.70 7.86
C PHE A 171 23.44 -21.53 8.63
N GLU A 172 23.87 -22.57 9.36
CA GLU A 172 23.03 -23.59 9.98
C GLU A 172 21.99 -23.01 10.94
N GLY A 173 22.35 -21.94 11.68
CA GLY A 173 21.47 -21.28 12.64
C GLY A 173 20.59 -20.16 12.06
N MET A 174 20.83 -19.74 10.82
CA MET A 174 20.15 -18.58 10.23
C MET A 174 19.04 -18.98 9.25
N ILE A 175 19.16 -20.13 8.57
CA ILE A 175 18.19 -20.56 7.55
C ILE A 175 16.77 -20.64 8.11
N GLY A 176 16.60 -21.21 9.31
CA GLY A 176 15.28 -21.33 9.93
C GLY A 176 14.60 -19.99 10.14
N ALA A 177 15.32 -18.99 10.66
CA ALA A 177 14.79 -17.64 10.84
C ALA A 177 14.67 -16.88 9.50
N GLY A 178 15.56 -17.16 8.55
CA GLY A 178 15.62 -16.54 7.24
C GLY A 178 14.46 -16.91 6.32
N SER A 179 13.85 -18.10 6.50
CA SER A 179 12.80 -18.61 5.59
C SER A 179 11.46 -18.93 6.26
N ALA A 180 11.33 -18.83 7.60
CA ALA A 180 10.07 -19.11 8.27
C ALA A 180 9.01 -18.04 8.00
N GLY A 181 7.79 -18.46 7.65
CA GLY A 181 6.67 -17.55 7.37
C GLY A 181 6.33 -16.65 8.55
N SER A 182 6.27 -17.19 9.76
CA SER A 182 6.01 -16.40 10.99
C SER A 182 7.03 -15.28 11.23
N ILE A 183 8.27 -15.46 10.75
CA ILE A 183 9.31 -14.44 10.87
C ILE A 183 9.08 -13.31 9.89
N ALA A 184 8.37 -13.49 8.77
CA ALA A 184 8.09 -12.38 7.86
C ALA A 184 7.30 -11.26 8.55
N SER A 185 6.15 -11.55 9.15
CA SER A 185 5.40 -10.57 9.93
C SER A 185 6.14 -10.14 11.20
N GLY A 186 6.76 -11.08 11.91
CA GLY A 186 7.49 -10.79 13.16
C GLY A 186 8.71 -9.88 12.96
N ARG A 187 9.41 -10.01 11.83
CA ARG A 187 10.58 -9.19 11.49
C ARG A 187 10.18 -7.76 11.15
N LEU A 188 9.03 -7.55 10.50
CA LEU A 188 8.48 -6.21 10.32
C LEU A 188 8.22 -5.55 11.67
N SER A 189 7.51 -6.24 12.58
CA SER A 189 7.28 -5.72 13.93
C SER A 189 8.59 -5.45 14.67
N TYR A 190 9.57 -6.35 14.58
CA TYR A 190 10.87 -6.19 15.24
C TYR A 190 11.66 -4.99 14.71
N VAL A 191 11.79 -4.84 13.39
CA VAL A 191 12.62 -3.79 12.77
C VAL A 191 12.01 -2.40 12.97
N PHE A 192 10.69 -2.28 12.90
CA PHE A 192 9.99 -1.00 13.05
C PHE A 192 9.53 -0.73 14.50
N GLY A 193 9.73 -1.68 15.42
CA GLY A 193 9.34 -1.57 16.83
C GLY A 193 7.81 -1.54 17.04
N LEU A 194 7.05 -2.27 16.23
CA LEU A 194 5.59 -2.28 16.27
C LEU A 194 5.08 -3.27 17.33
N GLU A 195 4.08 -2.87 18.11
CA GLU A 195 3.58 -3.64 19.27
C GLU A 195 2.16 -4.19 19.08
N GLY A 196 1.53 -3.98 17.91
CA GLY A 196 0.24 -4.58 17.57
C GLY A 196 0.34 -6.06 17.17
N PRO A 197 -0.80 -6.70 16.86
CA PRO A 197 -0.82 -8.10 16.43
C PRO A 197 0.03 -8.33 15.17
N ALA A 198 0.87 -9.35 15.16
CA ALA A 198 1.73 -9.68 14.02
C ALA A 198 1.49 -11.13 13.57
N LEU A 199 0.95 -11.31 12.38
CA LEU A 199 0.59 -12.63 11.86
C LEU A 199 0.83 -12.77 10.37
N THR A 200 1.22 -13.99 10.01
CA THR A 200 1.37 -14.43 8.62
C THR A 200 0.28 -15.45 8.33
N VAL A 201 -0.46 -15.26 7.23
CA VAL A 201 -1.54 -16.16 6.79
C VAL A 201 -1.22 -16.81 5.46
N ASP A 202 -1.56 -18.09 5.36
CA ASP A 202 -1.56 -18.84 4.11
C ASP A 202 -2.97 -19.34 3.82
N THR A 203 -3.61 -18.70 2.85
CA THR A 203 -4.84 -19.16 2.23
C THR A 203 -4.68 -19.23 0.72
N ALA A 204 -3.46 -19.56 0.26
CA ALA A 204 -3.05 -19.55 -1.14
C ALA A 204 -3.33 -18.21 -1.83
N CYS A 205 -4.01 -18.23 -2.98
CA CYS A 205 -4.25 -17.04 -3.80
C CYS A 205 -5.09 -15.94 -3.12
N SER A 206 -5.80 -16.26 -2.02
CA SER A 206 -6.59 -15.29 -1.26
C SER A 206 -5.84 -14.66 -0.08
N SER A 207 -4.60 -15.08 0.19
CA SER A 207 -3.84 -14.74 1.41
C SER A 207 -3.81 -13.25 1.72
N SER A 208 -3.46 -12.39 0.76
CA SER A 208 -3.40 -10.95 1.03
C SER A 208 -4.76 -10.30 1.31
N LEU A 209 -5.87 -10.80 0.74
CA LEU A 209 -7.21 -10.28 1.07
C LEU A 209 -7.70 -10.80 2.41
N VAL A 210 -7.33 -12.04 2.78
CA VAL A 210 -7.58 -12.55 4.14
C VAL A 210 -6.78 -11.75 5.16
N ALA A 211 -5.51 -11.46 4.89
CA ALA A 211 -4.67 -10.60 5.72
C ALA A 211 -5.31 -9.20 5.91
N LEU A 212 -5.77 -8.58 4.82
CA LEU A 212 -6.47 -7.30 4.87
C LEU A 212 -7.82 -7.38 5.64
N HIS A 213 -8.57 -8.47 5.48
CA HIS A 213 -9.79 -8.70 6.26
C HIS A 213 -9.48 -8.76 7.76
N LEU A 214 -8.45 -9.50 8.17
CA LEU A 214 -8.04 -9.61 9.57
C LEU A 214 -7.53 -8.27 10.13
N ALA A 215 -6.76 -7.51 9.34
CA ALA A 215 -6.33 -6.16 9.71
C ALA A 215 -7.53 -5.24 9.98
N ALA A 216 -8.53 -5.24 9.09
CA ALA A 216 -9.75 -4.47 9.27
C ALA A 216 -10.55 -4.90 10.52
N GLN A 217 -10.60 -6.20 10.84
CA GLN A 217 -11.24 -6.68 12.07
C GLN A 217 -10.48 -6.23 13.32
N SER A 218 -9.15 -6.32 13.31
CA SER A 218 -8.29 -5.92 14.44
C SER A 218 -8.38 -4.41 14.73
N LEU A 219 -8.50 -3.59 13.68
CA LEU A 219 -8.78 -2.15 13.81
C LEU A 219 -10.17 -1.90 14.41
N ARG A 220 -11.20 -2.63 13.98
CA ARG A 220 -12.58 -2.47 14.50
C ARG A 220 -12.73 -2.95 15.94
N SER A 221 -11.98 -3.97 16.34
CA SER A 221 -11.96 -4.48 17.71
C SER A 221 -11.09 -3.65 18.66
N GLY A 222 -10.27 -2.72 18.12
CA GLY A 222 -9.37 -1.88 18.91
C GLY A 222 -8.12 -2.60 19.40
N GLU A 223 -7.74 -3.71 18.77
CA GLU A 223 -6.48 -4.42 19.03
C GLU A 223 -5.26 -3.66 18.48
N CYS A 224 -5.48 -2.83 17.45
CA CYS A 224 -4.51 -1.89 16.90
C CYS A 224 -5.19 -0.59 16.46
N ASP A 225 -4.40 0.47 16.31
CA ASP A 225 -4.86 1.78 15.82
C ASP A 225 -4.49 2.03 14.35
N LEU A 226 -3.49 1.28 13.88
CA LEU A 226 -2.96 1.30 12.53
C LEU A 226 -2.61 -0.14 12.17
N ALA A 227 -2.74 -0.54 10.90
CA ALA A 227 -2.35 -1.86 10.48
C ALA A 227 -1.70 -1.86 9.10
N LEU A 228 -0.61 -2.59 8.98
CA LEU A 228 -0.01 -2.95 7.72
C LEU A 228 -0.65 -4.26 7.24
N ALA A 229 -1.21 -4.25 6.03
CA ALA A 229 -1.76 -5.44 5.39
C ALA A 229 -1.13 -5.64 4.01
N GLY A 230 -0.80 -6.87 3.65
CA GLY A 230 -0.17 -7.11 2.36
C GLY A 230 0.00 -8.58 2.02
N GLY A 231 0.77 -8.84 0.97
CA GLY A 231 1.23 -10.18 0.63
C GLY A 231 2.48 -10.13 -0.24
N ALA A 232 3.24 -11.20 -0.19
CA ALA A 232 4.45 -11.35 -0.99
C ALA A 232 4.52 -12.74 -1.62
N THR A 233 5.12 -12.80 -2.80
CA THR A 233 5.50 -14.03 -3.48
C THR A 233 6.75 -13.73 -4.28
N VAL A 234 7.82 -14.44 -3.95
CA VAL A 234 9.04 -14.53 -4.78
C VAL A 234 9.36 -16.01 -4.91
N MET A 235 9.40 -16.50 -6.14
CA MET A 235 9.72 -17.88 -6.47
C MET A 235 11.23 -18.06 -6.37
N SER A 236 11.69 -18.74 -5.32
CA SER A 236 13.11 -19.09 -5.21
C SER A 236 13.44 -20.32 -6.06
N THR A 237 12.46 -21.17 -6.35
CA THR A 237 12.59 -22.40 -7.15
C THR A 237 11.58 -22.44 -8.30
N VAL A 238 11.76 -23.39 -9.22
CA VAL A 238 10.82 -23.64 -10.33
C VAL A 238 9.72 -24.66 -9.99
N GLU A 239 9.66 -25.15 -8.74
CA GLU A 239 8.79 -26.27 -8.35
C GLU A 239 7.32 -26.03 -8.70
N SER A 240 6.80 -24.82 -8.49
CA SER A 240 5.43 -24.47 -8.85
C SER A 240 5.17 -24.53 -10.36
N PHE A 241 6.17 -24.31 -11.21
CA PHE A 241 6.03 -24.50 -12.66
C PHE A 241 6.00 -25.98 -13.03
N ILE A 242 6.85 -26.81 -12.41
CA ILE A 242 6.88 -28.26 -12.63
C ILE A 242 5.55 -28.88 -12.19
N GLU A 243 5.11 -28.57 -10.97
CA GLU A 243 3.87 -29.09 -10.39
C GLU A 243 2.66 -28.75 -11.26
N PHE A 244 2.50 -27.48 -11.64
CA PHE A 244 1.34 -27.06 -12.44
C PHE A 244 1.45 -27.45 -13.91
N SER A 245 2.66 -27.75 -14.41
CA SER A 245 2.82 -28.39 -15.71
C SER A 245 2.26 -29.80 -15.70
N ARG A 246 2.49 -30.59 -14.63
CA ARG A 246 1.87 -31.92 -14.47
C ARG A 246 0.35 -31.87 -14.43
N GLN A 247 -0.19 -30.85 -13.77
CA GLN A 247 -1.63 -30.65 -13.66
C GLN A 247 -2.26 -30.06 -14.92
N ARG A 248 -1.44 -29.65 -15.91
CA ARG A 248 -1.87 -28.92 -17.11
C ARG A 248 -2.63 -27.64 -16.73
N GLY A 249 -2.21 -27.00 -15.64
CA GLY A 249 -2.83 -25.81 -15.08
C GLY A 249 -2.28 -24.51 -15.64
N LEU A 250 -1.15 -24.55 -16.36
CA LEU A 250 -0.51 -23.37 -16.94
C LEU A 250 -0.95 -23.14 -18.40
N ALA A 251 -1.19 -21.89 -18.77
CA ALA A 251 -1.36 -21.51 -20.16
C ALA A 251 -0.05 -21.77 -20.92
N PRO A 252 -0.06 -22.51 -22.05
CA PRO A 252 1.16 -22.79 -22.82
C PRO A 252 1.91 -21.55 -23.32
N ASP A 253 1.21 -20.43 -23.51
CA ASP A 253 1.79 -19.12 -23.87
C ASP A 253 2.05 -18.21 -22.67
N ALA A 254 1.87 -18.73 -21.46
CA ALA A 254 2.02 -18.01 -20.19
C ALA A 254 1.18 -16.73 -20.08
N ARG A 255 0.07 -16.60 -20.82
CA ARG A 255 -0.83 -15.44 -20.70
C ARG A 255 -2.14 -15.83 -20.03
N ILE A 256 -2.58 -14.98 -19.10
CA ILE A 256 -3.89 -15.13 -18.47
C ILE A 256 -4.93 -14.45 -19.34
N LYS A 257 -5.81 -15.25 -19.94
CA LYS A 257 -6.86 -14.79 -20.86
C LYS A 257 -8.20 -14.75 -20.13
N ALA A 258 -8.25 -13.98 -19.04
CA ALA A 258 -9.38 -13.98 -18.11
C ALA A 258 -10.71 -13.72 -18.82
N PHE A 259 -11.64 -14.68 -18.69
CA PHE A 259 -12.99 -14.69 -19.27
C PHE A 259 -13.06 -14.73 -20.80
N ASP A 260 -11.94 -14.97 -21.48
CA ASP A 260 -11.93 -15.22 -22.93
C ASP A 260 -12.28 -16.67 -23.26
N GLU A 261 -12.85 -16.92 -24.44
CA GLU A 261 -13.11 -18.28 -24.92
C GLU A 261 -11.85 -19.14 -25.04
N SER A 262 -10.70 -18.51 -25.31
CA SER A 262 -9.40 -19.18 -25.42
C SER A 262 -8.66 -19.36 -24.09
N ALA A 263 -9.29 -19.07 -22.96
CA ALA A 263 -8.76 -19.32 -21.61
C ALA A 263 -8.30 -20.79 -21.47
N ASP A 264 -7.00 -21.01 -21.31
CA ASP A 264 -6.38 -22.33 -21.39
C ASP A 264 -5.49 -22.69 -20.20
N GLY A 265 -5.38 -21.81 -19.20
CA GLY A 265 -4.63 -22.01 -17.97
C GLY A 265 -4.21 -20.68 -17.32
N SER A 266 -3.49 -20.78 -16.21
CA SER A 266 -2.93 -19.61 -15.52
C SER A 266 -1.47 -19.34 -15.90
N ALA A 267 -0.90 -18.25 -15.43
CA ALA A 267 0.50 -17.92 -15.60
C ALA A 267 1.08 -17.43 -14.29
N TRP A 268 2.18 -18.03 -13.84
CA TRP A 268 2.77 -17.66 -12.57
C TRP A 268 3.51 -16.34 -12.63
N SER A 269 3.39 -15.61 -11.53
CA SER A 269 4.06 -14.34 -11.36
C SER A 269 4.44 -14.10 -9.90
N GLU A 270 5.35 -13.16 -9.73
CA GLU A 270 5.86 -12.68 -8.46
C GLU A 270 5.29 -11.31 -8.13
N GLY A 271 5.30 -10.97 -6.85
CA GLY A 271 4.90 -9.63 -6.46
C GLY A 271 4.94 -9.45 -4.95
N VAL A 272 5.10 -8.19 -4.56
CA VAL A 272 4.98 -7.75 -3.17
C VAL A 272 4.09 -6.52 -3.16
N GLY A 273 3.10 -6.48 -2.28
CA GLY A 273 2.27 -5.31 -2.09
C GLY A 273 1.90 -5.15 -0.63
N THR A 274 1.96 -3.91 -0.16
CA THR A 274 1.57 -3.53 1.19
C THR A 274 0.66 -2.30 1.13
N VAL A 275 -0.34 -2.28 1.99
CA VAL A 275 -1.17 -1.10 2.28
C VAL A 275 -1.13 -0.82 3.76
N LEU A 276 -1.21 0.46 4.11
CA LEU A 276 -1.42 0.91 5.47
C LEU A 276 -2.87 1.33 5.62
N VAL A 277 -3.50 0.82 6.67
CA VAL A 277 -4.92 1.04 6.95
C VAL A 277 -5.15 1.47 8.38
N GLU A 278 -6.13 2.33 8.58
CA GLU A 278 -6.64 2.71 9.90
C GLU A 278 -8.15 2.96 9.83
N ARG A 279 -8.81 3.13 10.97
CA ARG A 279 -10.22 3.53 11.01
C ARG A 279 -10.40 4.87 10.30
N LEU A 280 -11.45 5.03 9.49
CA LEU A 280 -11.66 6.28 8.74
C LEU A 280 -11.78 7.51 9.66
N SER A 281 -12.34 7.34 10.86
CA SER A 281 -12.40 8.39 11.86
C SER A 281 -11.01 8.82 12.36
N ASP A 282 -10.10 7.86 12.51
CA ASP A 282 -8.71 8.09 12.91
C ASP A 282 -7.90 8.77 11.81
N ALA A 283 -8.03 8.32 10.55
CA ALA A 283 -7.39 8.98 9.41
C ALA A 283 -7.76 10.46 9.32
N ARG A 284 -9.04 10.77 9.54
CA ARG A 284 -9.53 12.16 9.58
C ARG A 284 -8.97 12.93 10.77
N ARG A 285 -8.96 12.34 11.97
CA ARG A 285 -8.42 12.95 13.18
C ARG A 285 -6.93 13.24 13.06
N ASN A 286 -6.19 12.32 12.45
CA ASN A 286 -4.74 12.39 12.30
C ASN A 286 -4.32 13.17 11.04
N HIS A 287 -5.28 13.61 10.22
CA HIS A 287 -5.03 14.25 8.92
C HIS A 287 -4.19 13.40 7.96
N HIS A 288 -4.30 12.09 8.06
CA HIS A 288 -3.66 11.17 7.12
C HIS A 288 -4.40 11.20 5.77
N PRO A 289 -3.67 11.01 4.65
CA PRO A 289 -4.29 10.92 3.34
C PRO A 289 -5.26 9.73 3.28
N ILE A 290 -6.37 9.87 2.57
CA ILE A 290 -7.33 8.78 2.36
C ILE A 290 -7.35 8.47 0.87
N LEU A 291 -6.69 7.38 0.47
CA LEU A 291 -6.58 6.97 -0.93
C LEU A 291 -7.84 6.24 -1.40
N ALA A 292 -8.41 5.41 -0.54
CA ALA A 292 -9.68 4.69 -0.74
C ALA A 292 -10.26 4.25 0.60
N VAL A 293 -11.51 3.79 0.60
CA VAL A 293 -12.21 3.32 1.81
C VAL A 293 -12.69 1.89 1.63
N ILE A 294 -12.28 0.99 2.52
CA ILE A 294 -12.81 -0.36 2.62
C ILE A 294 -14.16 -0.28 3.35
N ARG A 295 -15.24 -0.50 2.61
CA ARG A 295 -16.61 -0.48 3.14
C ARG A 295 -16.97 -1.78 3.84
N GLY A 296 -16.49 -2.90 3.31
CA GLY A 296 -16.72 -4.22 3.89
C GLY A 296 -15.91 -5.29 3.18
N SER A 297 -15.69 -6.39 3.89
CA SER A 297 -15.06 -7.58 3.33
C SER A 297 -15.66 -8.83 3.97
N ALA A 298 -15.49 -9.96 3.30
CA ALA A 298 -15.89 -11.26 3.81
C ALA A 298 -14.87 -12.32 3.40
N ILE A 299 -14.80 -13.38 4.20
CA ILE A 299 -14.07 -14.61 3.90
C ILE A 299 -15.02 -15.81 4.08
N ASN A 300 -14.88 -16.84 3.25
CA ASN A 300 -15.60 -18.10 3.44
C ASN A 300 -14.83 -19.30 2.86
N GLN A 301 -15.47 -20.46 2.82
CA GLN A 301 -14.91 -21.70 2.31
C GLN A 301 -15.84 -22.36 1.30
N ASP A 302 -15.24 -22.95 0.27
CA ASP A 302 -15.93 -23.76 -0.75
C ASP A 302 -16.55 -25.03 -0.15
N GLY A 303 -15.94 -25.55 0.91
CA GLY A 303 -16.41 -26.75 1.61
C GLY A 303 -16.27 -28.01 0.77
N ALA A 304 -17.27 -28.89 0.80
CA ALA A 304 -17.30 -30.10 -0.03
C ALA A 304 -17.69 -29.77 -1.47
N SER A 305 -16.73 -29.30 -2.27
CA SER A 305 -16.86 -29.05 -3.71
C SER A 305 -16.55 -30.31 -4.54
N ASN A 306 -16.50 -30.20 -5.87
CA ASN A 306 -16.25 -31.31 -6.80
C ASN A 306 -14.79 -31.84 -6.79
N GLY A 307 -13.95 -31.33 -5.88
CA GLY A 307 -12.57 -31.70 -5.68
C GLY A 307 -11.89 -30.64 -4.81
N LEU A 308 -10.84 -31.00 -4.07
CA LEU A 308 -10.21 -30.08 -3.11
C LEU A 308 -9.82 -28.72 -3.74
N THR A 309 -9.38 -28.75 -5.00
CA THR A 309 -8.93 -27.57 -5.75
C THR A 309 -9.99 -27.02 -6.72
N ALA A 310 -11.18 -27.61 -6.77
CA ALA A 310 -12.25 -27.19 -7.66
C ALA A 310 -13.07 -26.06 -7.02
N PRO A 311 -13.24 -24.91 -7.70
CA PRO A 311 -13.96 -23.77 -7.15
C PRO A 311 -15.46 -24.04 -7.01
N ASN A 312 -16.13 -23.34 -6.08
CA ASN A 312 -17.57 -23.49 -5.83
C ASN A 312 -18.34 -22.18 -6.06
N GLY A 313 -19.06 -22.09 -7.19
CA GLY A 313 -19.85 -20.89 -7.54
C GLY A 313 -20.90 -20.49 -6.49
N HIS A 314 -21.51 -21.46 -5.79
CA HIS A 314 -22.45 -21.14 -4.71
C HIS A 314 -21.74 -20.50 -3.50
N ALA A 315 -20.51 -20.92 -3.20
CA ALA A 315 -19.72 -20.30 -2.14
C ALA A 315 -19.31 -18.88 -2.51
N GLN A 316 -18.94 -18.63 -3.77
CA GLN A 316 -18.64 -17.29 -4.29
C GLN A 316 -19.88 -16.38 -4.24
N THR A 317 -21.06 -16.85 -4.65
CA THR A 317 -22.32 -16.10 -4.51
C THR A 317 -22.61 -15.74 -3.05
N ARG A 318 -22.48 -16.70 -2.11
CA ARG A 318 -22.69 -16.42 -0.67
C ARG A 318 -21.68 -15.38 -0.15
N LEU A 319 -20.42 -15.50 -0.54
CA LEU A 319 -19.36 -14.58 -0.16
C LEU A 319 -19.67 -13.14 -0.55
N ILE A 320 -20.09 -12.93 -1.80
CA ILE A 320 -20.47 -11.62 -2.33
C ILE A 320 -21.60 -11.01 -1.50
N HIS A 321 -22.66 -11.79 -1.23
CA HIS A 321 -23.76 -11.32 -0.37
C HIS A 321 -23.31 -10.97 1.05
N THR A 322 -22.43 -11.78 1.66
CA THR A 322 -21.88 -11.48 2.98
C THR A 322 -21.06 -10.20 2.99
N ALA A 323 -20.19 -9.98 1.98
CA ALA A 323 -19.40 -8.76 1.89
C ALA A 323 -20.28 -7.51 1.70
N LEU A 324 -21.31 -7.60 0.85
CA LEU A 324 -22.31 -6.53 0.67
C LEU A 324 -23.07 -6.22 1.96
N ASN A 325 -23.51 -7.25 2.69
CA ASN A 325 -24.17 -7.10 3.98
C ASN A 325 -23.25 -6.45 5.02
N ASN A 326 -21.99 -6.88 5.09
CA ASN A 326 -20.98 -6.30 5.98
C ASN A 326 -20.69 -4.83 5.64
N ALA A 327 -20.86 -4.43 4.38
CA ALA A 327 -20.71 -3.05 3.92
C ALA A 327 -22.00 -2.20 4.08
N GLY A 328 -23.15 -2.82 4.35
CA GLY A 328 -24.45 -2.15 4.30
C GLY A 328 -24.82 -1.68 2.88
N LEU A 329 -24.45 -2.46 1.86
CA LEU A 329 -24.62 -2.12 0.44
C LEU A 329 -25.47 -3.16 -0.29
N THR A 330 -25.99 -2.78 -1.45
CA THR A 330 -26.70 -3.66 -2.39
C THR A 330 -25.82 -3.97 -3.61
N PRO A 331 -26.11 -5.03 -4.39
CA PRO A 331 -25.33 -5.30 -5.60
C PRO A 331 -25.32 -4.13 -6.59
N HIS A 332 -26.42 -3.37 -6.70
CA HIS A 332 -26.52 -2.18 -7.57
C HIS A 332 -25.54 -1.06 -7.19
N ASP A 333 -25.02 -1.07 -5.96
CA ASP A 333 -24.08 -0.06 -5.48
C ASP A 333 -22.67 -0.23 -6.07
N ILE A 334 -22.34 -1.38 -6.65
CA ILE A 334 -20.98 -1.70 -7.13
C ILE A 334 -20.90 -1.46 -8.63
N ASP A 335 -19.89 -0.73 -9.09
CA ASP A 335 -19.74 -0.36 -10.50
C ASP A 335 -18.80 -1.28 -11.26
N ALA A 336 -17.80 -1.84 -10.58
CA ALA A 336 -16.80 -2.69 -11.18
C ALA A 336 -16.35 -3.83 -10.25
N VAL A 337 -15.87 -4.92 -10.84
CA VAL A 337 -15.23 -6.04 -10.13
C VAL A 337 -13.85 -6.29 -10.73
N GLU A 338 -12.84 -6.20 -9.88
CA GLU A 338 -11.53 -6.78 -10.10
C GLU A 338 -11.59 -8.25 -9.68
N ALA A 339 -11.69 -9.11 -10.68
CA ALA A 339 -11.99 -10.52 -10.49
C ALA A 339 -10.77 -11.33 -10.01
N HIS A 340 -11.05 -12.55 -9.53
CA HIS A 340 -9.99 -13.54 -9.40
C HIS A 340 -9.43 -13.91 -10.78
N GLY A 341 -10.28 -14.15 -11.79
CA GLY A 341 -9.97 -14.10 -13.22
C GLY A 341 -8.63 -14.73 -13.61
N THR A 342 -8.48 -16.04 -13.38
CA THR A 342 -7.19 -16.73 -13.55
C THR A 342 -6.94 -17.24 -14.96
N GLY A 343 -7.90 -17.11 -15.88
CA GLY A 343 -7.75 -17.60 -17.26
C GLY A 343 -7.96 -19.11 -17.35
N THR A 344 -8.58 -19.73 -16.34
CA THR A 344 -8.75 -21.18 -16.28
C THR A 344 -10.08 -21.60 -16.90
N ARG A 345 -10.06 -22.67 -17.71
CA ARG A 345 -11.27 -23.22 -18.38
C ARG A 345 -12.43 -23.50 -17.43
N LEU A 346 -12.13 -23.93 -16.21
CA LEU A 346 -13.14 -24.24 -15.19
C LEU A 346 -13.49 -23.04 -14.31
N GLY A 347 -12.48 -22.26 -13.88
CA GLY A 347 -12.66 -21.20 -12.90
C GLY A 347 -13.40 -19.99 -13.46
N ASP A 348 -13.04 -19.53 -14.66
CA ASP A 348 -13.60 -18.31 -15.24
C ASP A 348 -15.13 -18.40 -15.45
N PRO A 349 -15.70 -19.50 -16.00
CA PRO A 349 -17.16 -19.64 -16.10
C PRO A 349 -17.88 -19.71 -14.76
N ILE A 350 -17.25 -20.32 -13.74
CA ILE A 350 -17.81 -20.42 -12.39
C ILE A 350 -17.87 -19.03 -11.75
N GLU A 351 -16.79 -18.26 -11.83
CA GLU A 351 -16.75 -16.88 -11.33
C GLU A 351 -17.73 -15.97 -12.07
N ALA A 352 -17.75 -16.02 -13.40
CA ALA A 352 -18.69 -15.24 -14.21
C ALA A 352 -20.14 -15.54 -13.84
N THR A 353 -20.48 -16.82 -13.67
CA THR A 353 -21.83 -17.24 -13.24
C THR A 353 -22.17 -16.75 -11.83
N ALA A 354 -21.24 -16.79 -10.89
CA ALA A 354 -21.46 -16.28 -9.53
C ALA A 354 -21.71 -14.77 -9.52
N LEU A 355 -21.02 -14.01 -10.38
CA LEU A 355 -21.22 -12.57 -10.56
C LEU A 355 -22.56 -12.28 -11.25
N LEU A 356 -22.93 -13.03 -12.29
CA LEU A 356 -24.22 -12.89 -12.98
C LEU A 356 -25.40 -13.18 -12.06
N ASN A 357 -25.27 -14.17 -11.18
CA ASN A 357 -26.29 -14.55 -10.19
C ASN A 357 -26.38 -13.58 -9.00
N THR A 358 -25.41 -12.67 -8.85
CA THR A 358 -25.40 -11.65 -7.79
C THR A 358 -25.57 -10.26 -8.39
N TYR A 359 -24.48 -9.62 -8.80
CA TYR A 359 -24.50 -8.31 -9.43
C TYR A 359 -25.33 -8.25 -10.71
N GLY A 360 -25.21 -9.25 -11.59
CA GLY A 360 -25.91 -9.27 -12.87
C GLY A 360 -27.44 -9.19 -12.78
N GLN A 361 -28.03 -9.56 -11.64
CA GLN A 361 -29.48 -9.45 -11.39
C GLN A 361 -29.96 -8.02 -11.08
N HIS A 362 -29.04 -7.10 -10.78
CA HIS A 362 -29.33 -5.74 -10.31
C HIS A 362 -28.72 -4.63 -11.20
N HIS A 363 -28.02 -5.02 -12.27
CA HIS A 363 -27.50 -4.12 -13.28
C HIS A 363 -28.35 -4.18 -14.56
N THR A 364 -28.11 -3.23 -15.47
CA THR A 364 -28.82 -3.14 -16.76
C THR A 364 -27.81 -2.96 -17.90
N PRO A 365 -28.15 -3.25 -19.17
CA PRO A 365 -27.27 -2.98 -20.31
C PRO A 365 -26.77 -1.53 -20.40
N THR A 366 -27.56 -0.57 -19.91
CA THR A 366 -27.21 0.86 -19.91
C THR A 366 -26.32 1.27 -18.74
N THR A 367 -26.28 0.45 -17.68
CA THR A 367 -25.44 0.66 -16.48
C THR A 367 -24.86 -0.70 -16.05
N PRO A 368 -24.02 -1.32 -16.90
CA PRO A 368 -23.49 -2.64 -16.62
C PRO A 368 -22.53 -2.60 -15.43
N LEU A 369 -22.32 -3.75 -14.80
CA LEU A 369 -21.15 -3.97 -13.96
C LEU A 369 -19.93 -4.19 -14.87
N TRP A 370 -18.85 -3.47 -14.62
CA TRP A 370 -17.59 -3.66 -15.34
C TRP A 370 -16.76 -4.78 -14.73
N LEU A 371 -16.20 -5.65 -15.58
CA LEU A 371 -15.43 -6.80 -15.13
C LEU A 371 -14.04 -6.82 -15.80
N GLY A 372 -13.00 -7.05 -15.00
CA GLY A 372 -11.64 -7.24 -15.51
C GLY A 372 -10.72 -7.92 -14.50
N SER A 373 -9.48 -8.18 -14.90
CA SER A 373 -8.44 -8.69 -13.99
C SER A 373 -7.05 -8.13 -14.32
N ILE A 374 -6.33 -7.68 -13.30
CA ILE A 374 -4.92 -7.26 -13.36
C ILE A 374 -4.00 -8.40 -13.77
N LYS A 375 -4.43 -9.66 -13.58
CA LYS A 375 -3.64 -10.84 -13.93
C LYS A 375 -3.34 -10.93 -15.42
N THR A 376 -4.17 -10.30 -16.25
CA THR A 376 -3.94 -10.19 -17.68
C THR A 376 -2.72 -9.30 -18.02
N ASN A 377 -2.30 -8.39 -17.12
CA ASN A 377 -1.12 -7.56 -17.29
C ASN A 377 0.12 -8.16 -16.63
N ILE A 378 -0.01 -8.64 -15.38
CA ILE A 378 1.15 -9.00 -14.54
C ILE A 378 1.24 -10.49 -14.22
N GLY A 379 0.35 -11.33 -14.74
CA GLY A 379 0.23 -12.73 -14.35
C GLY A 379 -0.37 -12.93 -12.95
N HIS A 380 -0.40 -14.17 -12.48
CA HIS A 380 -0.92 -14.50 -11.16
C HIS A 380 0.17 -14.38 -10.10
N THR A 381 0.19 -13.25 -9.37
CA THR A 381 1.15 -12.94 -8.29
C THR A 381 0.90 -13.70 -6.97
N GLN A 382 0.31 -14.88 -7.06
CA GLN A 382 0.01 -15.83 -5.97
C GLN A 382 -0.52 -15.15 -4.69
N ALA A 383 0.22 -15.18 -3.57
CA ALA A 383 -0.23 -14.62 -2.30
C ALA A 383 -0.39 -13.09 -2.32
N ALA A 384 0.26 -12.40 -3.27
CA ALA A 384 0.11 -10.96 -3.51
C ALA A 384 -0.98 -10.60 -4.53
N ALA A 385 -1.71 -11.57 -5.08
CA ALA A 385 -2.70 -11.33 -6.13
C ALA A 385 -3.84 -10.41 -5.69
N GLY A 386 -4.33 -10.59 -4.47
CA GLY A 386 -5.40 -9.76 -3.92
C GLY A 386 -4.99 -8.31 -3.73
N ILE A 387 -3.79 -8.08 -3.17
CA ILE A 387 -3.30 -6.74 -2.89
C ILE A 387 -2.93 -5.98 -4.17
N ALA A 388 -2.47 -6.68 -5.21
CA ALA A 388 -2.31 -6.09 -6.54
C ALA A 388 -3.64 -5.51 -7.07
N GLY A 389 -4.74 -6.26 -6.89
CA GLY A 389 -6.09 -5.79 -7.23
C GLY A 389 -6.54 -4.58 -6.40
N ILE A 390 -6.27 -4.58 -5.09
CA ILE A 390 -6.55 -3.43 -4.20
C ILE A 390 -5.81 -2.17 -4.67
N ILE A 391 -4.52 -2.29 -5.00
CA ILE A 391 -3.70 -1.16 -5.46
C ILE A 391 -4.21 -0.64 -6.81
N LYS A 392 -4.48 -1.54 -7.78
CA LYS A 392 -5.07 -1.15 -9.07
C LYS A 392 -6.39 -0.40 -8.90
N ILE A 393 -7.31 -0.90 -8.09
CA ILE A 393 -8.62 -0.26 -7.89
C ILE A 393 -8.48 1.06 -7.13
N THR A 394 -7.55 1.17 -6.18
CA THR A 394 -7.25 2.44 -5.51
C THR A 394 -6.79 3.49 -6.53
N GLN A 395 -5.89 3.12 -7.46
CA GLN A 395 -5.46 4.02 -8.54
C GLN A 395 -6.60 4.32 -9.53
N ALA A 396 -7.43 3.33 -9.87
CA ALA A 396 -8.62 3.53 -10.71
C ALA A 396 -9.62 4.52 -10.10
N LEU A 397 -9.82 4.47 -8.78
CA LEU A 397 -10.65 5.44 -8.04
C LEU A 397 -10.03 6.84 -8.06
N HIS A 398 -8.72 6.94 -7.83
CA HIS A 398 -7.99 8.21 -7.85
C HIS A 398 -8.05 8.89 -9.22
N HIS A 399 -7.81 8.13 -10.29
CA HIS A 399 -7.84 8.62 -11.66
C HIS A 399 -9.24 8.62 -12.30
N ALA A 400 -10.27 8.13 -11.59
CA ALA A 400 -11.63 8.01 -12.09
C ALA A 400 -11.71 7.29 -13.44
N HIS A 401 -10.97 6.19 -13.59
CA HIS A 401 -10.75 5.53 -14.88
C HIS A 401 -10.61 4.01 -14.71
N LEU A 402 -11.16 3.23 -15.64
CA LEU A 402 -11.12 1.76 -15.63
C LEU A 402 -10.19 1.26 -16.75
N PRO A 403 -9.03 0.67 -16.41
CA PRO A 403 -8.12 0.08 -17.39
C PRO A 403 -8.72 -1.15 -18.07
N ARG A 404 -8.25 -1.41 -19.29
CA ARG A 404 -8.61 -2.59 -20.07
C ARG A 404 -8.14 -3.88 -19.38
N THR A 405 -8.88 -4.97 -19.55
CA THR A 405 -8.42 -6.35 -19.30
C THR A 405 -7.87 -6.93 -20.61
N LEU A 406 -6.61 -7.39 -20.60
CA LEU A 406 -5.91 -7.84 -21.80
C LEU A 406 -6.38 -9.23 -22.26
N HIS A 407 -6.01 -9.59 -23.49
CA HIS A 407 -6.24 -10.89 -24.12
C HIS A 407 -7.71 -11.31 -24.30
N THR A 408 -8.67 -10.41 -24.05
CA THR A 408 -10.07 -10.65 -24.38
C THR A 408 -10.36 -10.29 -25.84
N THR A 409 -10.53 -11.31 -26.67
CA THR A 409 -11.00 -11.24 -28.06
C THR A 409 -12.49 -11.59 -28.15
N GLN A 410 -12.91 -12.67 -27.49
CA GLN A 410 -14.29 -13.12 -27.43
C GLN A 410 -14.60 -13.64 -26.01
N PRO A 411 -15.63 -13.11 -25.32
CA PRO A 411 -16.04 -13.62 -24.02
C PRO A 411 -16.37 -15.11 -24.09
N THR A 412 -16.04 -15.87 -23.04
CA THR A 412 -16.32 -17.31 -22.99
C THR A 412 -17.81 -17.62 -23.18
N THR A 413 -18.12 -18.60 -24.00
CA THR A 413 -19.46 -19.11 -24.27
C THR A 413 -20.02 -19.97 -23.15
N HIS A 414 -19.19 -20.29 -22.14
CA HIS A 414 -19.57 -21.05 -20.95
C HIS A 414 -20.24 -20.21 -19.86
N ALA A 415 -20.48 -18.91 -20.10
CA ALA A 415 -21.29 -18.04 -19.26
C ALA A 415 -22.31 -17.26 -20.11
N ASP A 416 -23.46 -16.90 -19.52
CA ASP A 416 -24.53 -16.19 -20.22
C ASP A 416 -24.36 -14.66 -20.10
N TRP A 417 -23.67 -14.06 -21.08
CA TRP A 417 -23.48 -12.62 -21.19
C TRP A 417 -24.64 -11.90 -21.89
N THR A 418 -25.65 -12.62 -22.39
CA THR A 418 -26.64 -12.07 -23.35
C THR A 418 -27.51 -10.97 -22.77
N THR A 419 -27.71 -10.98 -21.45
CA THR A 419 -28.46 -9.94 -20.74
C THR A 419 -27.74 -8.60 -20.71
N GLY A 420 -26.42 -8.57 -20.98
CA GLY A 420 -25.61 -7.36 -21.03
C GLY A 420 -25.42 -6.63 -19.70
N THR A 421 -25.81 -7.24 -18.58
CA THR A 421 -25.76 -6.61 -17.25
C THR A 421 -24.36 -6.62 -16.63
N ILE A 422 -23.46 -7.45 -17.16
CA ILE A 422 -22.02 -7.46 -16.87
C ILE A 422 -21.28 -7.33 -18.20
N GLN A 423 -20.27 -6.45 -18.26
CA GLN A 423 -19.45 -6.23 -19.44
C GLN A 423 -17.97 -6.34 -19.10
N LEU A 424 -17.24 -7.15 -19.87
CA LEU A 424 -15.79 -7.21 -19.80
C LEU A 424 -15.19 -5.88 -20.27
N LEU A 425 -14.16 -5.41 -19.57
CA LEU A 425 -13.39 -4.20 -19.89
C LEU A 425 -12.48 -4.43 -21.12
N THR A 426 -13.08 -4.65 -22.29
CA THR A 426 -12.37 -4.91 -23.56
C THR A 426 -11.66 -3.68 -24.12
N HIS A 427 -11.96 -2.50 -23.60
CA HIS A 427 -11.28 -1.24 -23.86
C HIS A 427 -11.23 -0.44 -22.56
N SER A 428 -10.23 0.43 -22.44
CA SER A 428 -10.15 1.34 -21.30
C SER A 428 -11.18 2.46 -21.42
N GLN A 429 -11.75 2.90 -20.28
CA GLN A 429 -12.81 3.91 -20.27
C GLN A 429 -12.84 4.75 -18.99
N PRO A 430 -13.36 5.98 -19.05
CA PRO A 430 -13.64 6.78 -17.86
C PRO A 430 -14.61 6.05 -16.92
N TRP A 431 -14.40 6.17 -15.62
CA TRP A 431 -15.33 5.69 -14.60
C TRP A 431 -16.37 6.78 -14.32
N PRO A 432 -17.64 6.62 -14.73
CA PRO A 432 -18.62 7.69 -14.62
C PRO A 432 -18.80 8.19 -13.18
N HIS A 433 -19.06 9.48 -13.01
CA HIS A 433 -19.43 10.07 -11.73
C HIS A 433 -20.94 10.16 -11.60
N HIS A 434 -21.48 9.75 -10.46
CA HIS A 434 -22.89 9.90 -10.12
C HIS A 434 -23.00 10.79 -8.87
N PRO A 435 -23.69 11.95 -8.92
CA PRO A 435 -23.69 12.93 -7.82
C PRO A 435 -24.07 12.40 -6.44
N ASN A 436 -24.89 11.34 -6.38
CA ASN A 436 -25.38 10.75 -5.13
C ASN A 436 -24.90 9.32 -4.89
N LYS A 437 -23.91 8.84 -5.67
CA LYS A 437 -23.38 7.48 -5.56
C LYS A 437 -21.86 7.53 -5.72
N PRO A 438 -21.08 7.27 -4.64
CA PRO A 438 -19.63 7.21 -4.75
C PRO A 438 -19.25 6.01 -5.62
N ARG A 439 -18.14 6.14 -6.35
CA ARG A 439 -17.61 5.02 -7.14
C ARG A 439 -17.22 3.88 -6.23
N ARG A 440 -17.64 2.67 -6.57
CA ARG A 440 -17.35 1.48 -5.76
C ARG A 440 -16.95 0.32 -6.64
N ALA A 441 -15.93 -0.42 -6.22
CA ALA A 441 -15.56 -1.66 -6.85
C ALA A 441 -15.30 -2.75 -5.82
N ALA A 442 -15.50 -3.99 -6.23
CA ALA A 442 -15.17 -5.14 -5.43
C ALA A 442 -13.97 -5.90 -5.99
N ILE A 443 -13.20 -6.53 -5.10
CA ILE A 443 -12.00 -7.29 -5.42
C ILE A 443 -12.18 -8.70 -4.89
N SER A 444 -12.04 -9.70 -5.77
CA SER A 444 -12.17 -11.13 -5.44
C SER A 444 -10.84 -11.85 -5.47
N ALA A 445 -10.63 -12.77 -4.52
CA ALA A 445 -9.54 -13.74 -4.59
C ALA A 445 -10.00 -15.09 -4.02
N PHE A 446 -9.79 -16.16 -4.80
CA PHE A 446 -10.22 -17.52 -4.46
C PHE A 446 -8.99 -18.41 -4.33
N GLY A 447 -8.74 -18.92 -3.13
CA GLY A 447 -7.59 -19.78 -2.85
C GLY A 447 -7.82 -21.19 -3.39
N ILE A 448 -6.77 -21.83 -3.89
CA ILE A 448 -6.82 -23.22 -4.37
C ILE A 448 -7.20 -24.22 -3.25
N SER A 449 -7.07 -23.82 -1.98
CA SER A 449 -7.55 -24.57 -0.81
C SER A 449 -9.04 -24.38 -0.50
N GLY A 450 -9.77 -23.65 -1.35
CA GLY A 450 -11.19 -23.34 -1.19
C GLY A 450 -11.50 -22.11 -0.34
N THR A 451 -10.50 -21.44 0.25
CA THR A 451 -10.73 -20.22 1.04
C THR A 451 -10.89 -19.02 0.12
N ASN A 452 -12.06 -18.39 0.16
CA ASN A 452 -12.40 -17.26 -0.67
C ASN A 452 -12.41 -15.95 0.13
N ALA A 453 -12.05 -14.84 -0.53
CA ALA A 453 -12.12 -13.51 0.03
C ALA A 453 -12.71 -12.51 -0.98
N HIS A 454 -13.52 -11.58 -0.49
CA HIS A 454 -14.13 -10.51 -1.29
C HIS A 454 -14.12 -9.20 -0.52
N THR A 455 -13.59 -8.13 -1.11
CA THR A 455 -13.43 -6.82 -0.45
C THR A 455 -14.06 -5.73 -1.31
N ILE A 456 -14.80 -4.81 -0.69
CA ILE A 456 -15.47 -3.70 -1.36
C ILE A 456 -14.75 -2.39 -1.01
N LEU A 457 -14.24 -1.71 -2.05
CA LEU A 457 -13.65 -0.39 -1.98
C LEU A 457 -14.61 0.69 -2.47
N GLU A 458 -14.51 1.86 -1.85
CA GLU A 458 -15.25 3.07 -2.18
C GLU A 458 -14.29 4.23 -2.38
N GLN A 459 -14.65 5.12 -3.30
CA GLN A 459 -14.00 6.42 -3.49
C GLN A 459 -13.83 7.15 -2.15
N PRO A 460 -12.67 7.79 -1.89
CA PRO A 460 -12.52 8.59 -0.68
C PRO A 460 -13.58 9.69 -0.59
N PRO A 461 -14.03 10.05 0.62
CA PRO A 461 -14.97 11.16 0.79
C PRO A 461 -14.34 12.42 0.19
N GLN A 462 -15.10 13.15 -0.62
CA GLN A 462 -14.60 14.40 -1.17
C GLN A 462 -14.23 15.33 -0.01
N PRO A 463 -13.09 16.04 -0.09
CA PRO A 463 -12.83 17.09 0.87
C PRO A 463 -14.04 18.03 0.86
N GLU A 464 -14.61 18.29 2.04
CA GLU A 464 -15.55 19.40 2.20
C GLU A 464 -14.92 20.60 1.49
N PRO A 465 -15.65 21.31 0.61
CA PRO A 465 -15.13 22.54 0.05
C PRO A 465 -14.79 23.40 1.25
N THR A 466 -13.49 23.51 1.56
CA THR A 466 -13.04 24.55 2.46
C THR A 466 -13.59 25.80 1.82
N ASN A 467 -14.52 26.46 2.51
CA ASN A 467 -14.75 27.89 2.36
C ASN A 467 -13.42 28.56 2.72
N GLN A 468 -12.41 28.36 1.86
CA GLN A 468 -11.46 29.40 1.59
C GLN A 468 -12.36 30.49 1.06
N ASP A 469 -12.70 31.41 1.96
CA ASP A 469 -13.12 32.74 1.58
C ASP A 469 -12.23 33.11 0.41
N THR A 470 -12.81 33.12 -0.78
CA THR A 470 -12.26 33.80 -1.93
C THR A 470 -12.36 35.30 -1.65
N SER A 471 -11.80 35.74 -0.52
CA SER A 471 -11.05 36.99 -0.51
C SER A 471 -9.87 36.69 -1.42
N THR A 472 -10.08 36.99 -2.70
CA THR A 472 -9.04 37.41 -3.60
C THR A 472 -8.34 38.58 -2.92
N SER A 473 -7.43 38.28 -2.00
CA SER A 473 -6.31 39.18 -1.75
C SER A 473 -5.54 39.15 -3.06
N GLU A 474 -5.74 40.20 -3.87
CA GLU A 474 -4.83 40.53 -4.96
C GLU A 474 -3.40 40.29 -4.47
N PRO A 475 -2.47 39.77 -5.32
CA PRO A 475 -1.09 39.61 -4.92
C PRO A 475 -0.57 40.98 -4.53
N THR A 476 -0.53 41.24 -3.23
CA THR A 476 -0.10 42.52 -2.71
C THR A 476 1.39 42.51 -3.00
N THR A 477 1.80 43.30 -3.97
CA THR A 477 3.19 43.54 -4.35
C THR A 477 3.91 44.32 -3.26
N GLN A 478 3.92 43.78 -2.05
CA GLN A 478 4.79 44.17 -0.95
C GLN A 478 5.71 43.00 -0.70
N HIS A 479 6.95 43.16 -1.15
CA HIS A 479 8.07 42.24 -0.96
C HIS A 479 8.39 42.13 0.55
N ALA A 480 7.60 41.36 1.29
CA ALA A 480 8.09 40.76 2.52
C ALA A 480 9.14 39.70 2.11
N PRO A 481 10.37 39.74 2.67
CA PRO A 481 11.36 38.72 2.35
C PRO A 481 10.83 37.34 2.72
N THR A 482 10.88 36.39 1.77
CA THR A 482 10.51 35.00 2.04
C THR A 482 11.48 34.43 3.07
N PRO A 483 11.01 33.93 4.22
CA PRO A 483 11.90 33.40 5.25
C PRO A 483 12.72 32.25 4.67
N ALA A 484 13.98 32.15 5.11
CA ALA A 484 14.85 31.05 4.70
C ALA A 484 14.27 29.71 5.20
N LEU A 485 14.13 28.75 4.30
CA LEU A 485 13.60 27.41 4.57
C LEU A 485 14.75 26.39 4.61
N PRO A 486 14.79 25.51 5.62
CA PRO A 486 15.71 24.39 5.64
C PRO A 486 15.11 23.19 4.91
N LEU A 487 15.76 22.73 3.83
CA LEU A 487 15.50 21.40 3.27
C LEU A 487 16.48 20.41 3.92
N LEU A 488 15.92 19.48 4.69
CA LEU A 488 16.68 18.50 5.45
C LEU A 488 16.64 17.15 4.72
N LEU A 489 17.80 16.67 4.30
CA LEU A 489 17.95 15.37 3.66
C LEU A 489 18.78 14.48 4.55
N SER A 490 18.47 13.19 4.55
CA SER A 490 19.34 12.19 5.18
C SER A 490 19.27 10.84 4.49
N ALA A 491 20.31 10.04 4.68
CA ALA A 491 20.40 8.67 4.18
C ALA A 491 21.32 7.81 5.07
N ALA A 492 21.25 6.49 4.92
CA ALA A 492 22.09 5.55 5.65
C ALA A 492 23.53 5.49 5.10
N THR A 493 23.72 5.89 3.84
CA THR A 493 25.02 5.91 3.15
C THR A 493 25.21 7.21 2.36
N PRO A 494 26.45 7.60 2.03
CA PRO A 494 26.71 8.75 1.17
C PRO A 494 26.04 8.63 -0.22
N GLN A 495 26.07 7.44 -0.81
CA GLN A 495 25.49 7.17 -2.13
C GLN A 495 23.97 7.31 -2.11
N ALA A 496 23.32 6.82 -1.05
CA ALA A 496 21.89 7.01 -0.87
C ALA A 496 21.54 8.49 -0.66
N LEU A 497 22.37 9.27 0.03
CA LEU A 497 22.14 10.72 0.17
C LEU A 497 22.17 11.44 -1.18
N THR A 498 23.12 11.06 -2.03
CA THR A 498 23.21 11.52 -3.43
C THR A 498 21.95 11.14 -4.22
N ALA A 499 21.47 9.90 -4.08
CA ALA A 499 20.24 9.45 -4.75
C ALA A 499 19.00 10.22 -4.27
N THR A 500 18.86 10.42 -2.95
CA THR A 500 17.77 11.23 -2.37
C THR A 500 17.78 12.66 -2.89
N ALA A 501 18.96 13.27 -3.07
CA ALA A 501 19.08 14.60 -3.63
C ALA A 501 18.59 14.66 -5.10
N LYS A 502 18.94 13.66 -5.91
CA LYS A 502 18.47 13.54 -7.30
C LYS A 502 16.96 13.35 -7.36
N ASN A 503 16.42 12.44 -6.53
CA ASN A 503 14.99 12.16 -6.48
C ASN A 503 14.19 13.39 -6.04
N LEU A 504 14.68 14.14 -5.05
CA LEU A 504 14.03 15.38 -4.62
C LEU A 504 14.12 16.47 -5.70
N ALA A 505 15.26 16.60 -6.38
CA ALA A 505 15.39 17.56 -7.49
C ALA A 505 14.37 17.25 -8.60
N GLN A 506 14.29 15.99 -9.03
CA GLN A 506 13.30 15.54 -10.00
C GLN A 506 11.86 15.79 -9.51
N HIS A 507 11.57 15.50 -8.23
CA HIS A 507 10.25 15.75 -7.66
C HIS A 507 9.87 17.23 -7.70
N LEU A 508 10.80 18.14 -7.39
CA LEU A 508 10.59 19.57 -7.51
C LEU A 508 10.37 20.00 -8.97
N ASP A 509 11.08 19.41 -9.93
CA ASP A 509 10.90 19.75 -11.34
C ASP A 509 9.54 19.27 -11.88
N THR A 510 9.08 18.08 -11.51
CA THR A 510 7.81 17.52 -11.99
C THR A 510 6.59 18.07 -11.26
N HIS A 511 6.75 18.67 -10.07
CA HIS A 511 5.66 19.22 -9.26
C HIS A 511 5.87 20.71 -8.94
N PRO A 512 5.83 21.61 -9.95
CA PRO A 512 6.02 23.05 -9.77
C PRO A 512 4.96 23.71 -8.87
N HIS A 513 3.79 23.09 -8.74
CA HIS A 513 2.63 23.63 -8.02
C HIS A 513 2.70 23.42 -6.49
N ILE A 514 3.55 22.53 -5.99
CA ILE A 514 3.65 22.25 -4.55
C ILE A 514 4.43 23.39 -3.86
N PRO A 515 3.92 24.03 -2.79
CA PRO A 515 4.69 25.05 -2.09
C PRO A 515 5.97 24.50 -1.47
N LEU A 516 7.10 25.21 -1.64
CA LEU A 516 8.38 24.83 -1.04
C LEU A 516 8.34 24.71 0.51
N PRO A 517 7.58 25.54 1.25
CA PRO A 517 7.38 25.35 2.69
C PRO A 517 6.81 23.98 3.05
N ASP A 518 5.88 23.45 2.25
CA ASP A 518 5.25 22.15 2.53
C ASP A 518 6.24 21.00 2.33
N ILE A 519 7.10 21.11 1.32
CA ILE A 519 8.21 20.16 1.10
C ILE A 519 9.21 20.22 2.25
N ALA A 520 9.61 21.42 2.67
CA ALA A 520 10.52 21.61 3.80
C ALA A 520 9.93 21.01 5.10
N HIS A 521 8.64 21.26 5.34
CA HIS A 521 7.91 20.70 6.46
C HIS A 521 7.90 19.17 6.42
N ALA A 522 7.52 18.57 5.29
CA ALA A 522 7.47 17.12 5.12
C ALA A 522 8.85 16.48 5.35
N LEU A 523 9.91 17.02 4.76
CA LEU A 523 11.27 16.54 4.98
C LEU A 523 11.70 16.59 6.46
N ALA A 524 11.24 17.59 7.21
CA ALA A 524 11.58 17.75 8.61
C ALA A 524 10.79 16.81 9.54
N THR A 525 9.51 16.57 9.25
CA THR A 525 8.58 15.92 10.20
C THR A 525 8.20 14.49 9.84
N THR A 526 8.25 14.10 8.56
CA THR A 526 7.71 12.81 8.09
C THR A 526 8.78 11.82 7.63
N ARG A 527 10.05 12.22 7.60
CA ARG A 527 11.18 11.37 7.17
C ARG A 527 12.05 10.97 8.35
N ALA A 528 12.66 9.78 8.25
CA ALA A 528 13.65 9.35 9.23
C ALA A 528 14.93 10.19 9.10
N HIS A 529 15.45 10.70 10.23
CA HIS A 529 16.71 11.45 10.27
C HIS A 529 17.91 10.52 10.45
N LEU A 530 18.42 10.00 9.33
CA LEU A 530 19.51 9.01 9.23
C LEU A 530 20.91 9.64 9.46
N THR A 531 21.98 8.85 9.31
CA THR A 531 23.34 9.20 9.74
C THR A 531 24.04 10.18 8.80
N HIS A 532 23.93 10.02 7.49
CA HIS A 532 24.46 10.97 6.51
C HIS A 532 23.41 12.04 6.24
N ARG A 533 23.72 13.31 6.50
CA ARG A 533 22.75 14.41 6.44
C ARG A 533 23.24 15.52 5.55
N ALA A 534 22.29 16.15 4.87
CA ALA A 534 22.49 17.43 4.20
C ALA A 534 21.41 18.43 4.65
N ALA A 535 21.80 19.69 4.82
CA ALA A 535 20.88 20.80 5.04
C ALA A 535 21.12 21.85 3.96
N ILE A 536 20.04 22.23 3.27
CA ILE A 536 20.05 23.29 2.27
C ILE A 536 19.21 24.45 2.82
N ILE A 537 19.82 25.61 2.99
CA ILE A 537 19.11 26.83 3.40
C ILE A 537 18.77 27.63 2.14
N THR A 538 17.49 27.77 1.84
CA THR A 538 17.00 28.36 0.59
C THR A 538 15.83 29.31 0.79
N HIS A 539 15.72 30.33 -0.06
CA HIS A 539 14.56 31.25 -0.07
C HIS A 539 13.58 30.94 -1.20
N HIS A 540 14.01 30.17 -2.22
CA HIS A 540 13.18 29.89 -3.39
C HIS A 540 13.59 28.59 -4.10
N ARG A 541 12.71 28.12 -4.99
CA ARG A 541 12.82 26.82 -5.62
C ARG A 541 14.08 26.65 -6.49
N ASP A 542 14.42 27.63 -7.34
CA ASP A 542 15.61 27.51 -8.21
C ASP A 542 16.91 27.36 -7.41
N HIS A 543 17.00 28.05 -6.27
CA HIS A 543 18.13 27.95 -5.36
C HIS A 543 18.19 26.56 -4.71
N ALA A 544 17.04 25.99 -4.34
CA ALA A 544 16.94 24.61 -3.86
C ALA A 544 17.41 23.60 -4.92
N LEU A 545 16.93 23.72 -6.16
CA LEU A 545 17.30 22.84 -7.28
C LEU A 545 18.80 22.88 -7.55
N HIS A 546 19.40 24.08 -7.58
CA HIS A 546 20.83 24.23 -7.75
C HIS A 546 21.63 23.51 -6.65
N ALA A 547 21.21 23.65 -5.39
CA ALA A 547 21.85 23.02 -4.26
C ALA A 547 21.69 21.49 -4.24
N LEU A 548 20.52 20.98 -4.62
CA LEU A 548 20.26 19.55 -4.74
C LEU A 548 21.10 18.92 -5.86
N ASN A 549 21.20 19.58 -7.01
CA ASN A 549 22.07 19.14 -8.11
C ASN A 549 23.55 19.16 -7.69
N ALA A 550 23.98 20.18 -6.95
CA ALA A 550 25.35 20.22 -6.42
C ALA A 550 25.61 19.07 -5.42
N LEU A 551 24.66 18.78 -4.52
CA LEU A 551 24.73 17.63 -3.61
C LEU A 551 24.79 16.30 -4.38
N ALA A 552 23.99 16.18 -5.44
CA ALA A 552 23.96 15.02 -6.34
C ALA A 552 25.29 14.82 -7.09
N ASP A 553 26.02 15.89 -7.38
CA ASP A 553 27.32 15.87 -8.05
C ASP A 553 28.52 15.81 -7.08
N GLY A 554 28.28 15.87 -5.76
CA GLY A 554 29.34 15.98 -4.76
C GLY A 554 30.09 17.32 -4.78
N ARG A 555 29.47 18.39 -5.31
CA ARG A 555 30.05 19.74 -5.37
C ARG A 555 29.68 20.57 -4.14
N PRO A 556 30.64 21.21 -3.45
CA PRO A 556 30.33 22.04 -2.28
C PRO A 556 29.68 23.38 -2.67
N LEU A 557 28.78 23.89 -1.82
CA LEU A 557 28.18 25.23 -1.92
C LEU A 557 28.07 25.88 -0.54
N PRO A 558 28.15 27.21 -0.41
CA PRO A 558 28.10 27.89 0.90
C PRO A 558 26.83 27.63 1.73
N HIS A 559 25.70 27.38 1.07
CA HIS A 559 24.39 27.13 1.69
C HIS A 559 24.00 25.65 1.72
N LEU A 560 24.93 24.76 1.34
CA LEU A 560 24.80 23.31 1.41
C LEU A 560 25.74 22.80 2.50
N ILE A 561 25.16 22.34 3.61
CA ILE A 561 25.91 21.79 4.73
C ILE A 561 25.74 20.27 4.68
N THR A 562 26.85 19.53 4.67
CA THR A 562 26.83 18.06 4.78
C THR A 562 27.55 17.63 6.04
N ALA A 563 27.02 16.60 6.70
CA ALA A 563 27.61 16.07 7.92
C ALA A 563 27.26 14.59 8.07
N GLN A 564 28.10 13.88 8.82
CA GLN A 564 27.74 12.58 9.38
C GLN A 564 27.39 12.79 10.86
N ALA A 565 26.16 12.51 11.23
CA ALA A 565 25.70 12.62 12.60
C ALA A 565 26.41 11.58 13.47
N ASN A 566 27.10 12.03 14.51
CA ASN A 566 27.61 11.17 15.58
C ASN A 566 26.85 11.54 16.87
N THR A 567 25.95 10.68 17.32
CA THR A 567 25.03 10.98 18.43
C THR A 567 25.63 10.69 19.81
N THR A 568 26.90 10.30 19.88
CA THR A 568 27.60 10.05 21.14
C THR A 568 28.18 11.35 21.70
N GLY A 569 27.58 11.90 22.76
CA GLY A 569 28.13 13.06 23.48
C GLY A 569 27.19 13.64 24.53
N PRO A 570 27.68 14.53 25.42
CA PRO A 570 26.93 15.10 26.54
C PRO A 570 25.82 16.10 26.16
N GLY A 571 25.44 16.19 24.88
CA GLY A 571 24.46 17.16 24.37
C GLY A 571 25.05 18.54 24.06
N PRO A 572 24.22 19.50 23.61
CA PRO A 572 24.68 20.83 23.24
C PRO A 572 25.08 21.65 24.48
N ILE A 573 26.20 22.37 24.39
CA ILE A 573 26.63 23.36 25.39
C ILE A 573 26.34 24.75 24.83
N PHE A 574 25.52 25.53 25.52
CA PHE A 574 25.23 26.92 25.14
C PHE A 574 26.21 27.85 25.85
N ILE A 575 26.96 28.62 25.07
CA ILE A 575 27.95 29.57 25.57
C ILE A 575 27.36 30.98 25.48
N PHE A 576 27.25 31.65 26.63
CA PHE A 576 26.75 33.02 26.75
C PHE A 576 27.95 33.95 26.99
N PRO A 577 28.51 34.58 25.94
CA PRO A 577 29.66 35.47 26.10
C PRO A 577 29.27 36.75 26.85
N GLY A 578 30.26 37.40 27.45
CA GLY A 578 30.10 38.72 28.05
C GLY A 578 30.14 39.86 27.02
N GLN A 579 30.60 41.01 27.47
CA GLN A 579 30.76 42.21 26.64
C GLN A 579 31.74 41.99 25.47
N GLY A 580 31.42 42.56 24.30
CA GLY A 580 32.28 42.56 23.10
C GLY A 580 31.62 42.01 21.84
N SER A 581 30.46 41.37 21.97
CA SER A 581 29.72 40.77 20.84
C SER A 581 28.57 41.64 20.30
N GLN A 582 28.28 42.77 20.94
CA GLN A 582 27.18 43.66 20.56
C GLN A 582 27.47 44.42 19.25
N TRP A 583 26.43 44.64 18.45
CA TRP A 583 26.48 45.45 17.23
C TRP A 583 25.19 46.25 17.02
N HIS A 584 25.26 47.36 16.28
CA HIS A 584 24.10 48.23 16.07
C HIS A 584 23.06 47.55 15.17
N GLY A 585 21.82 47.42 15.67
CA GLY A 585 20.74 46.72 14.97
C GLY A 585 20.65 45.23 15.29
N MET A 586 21.45 44.73 16.24
CA MET A 586 21.39 43.32 16.64
C MET A 586 19.96 42.90 17.02
N ALA A 587 19.56 41.72 16.54
CA ALA A 587 18.24 41.12 16.76
C ALA A 587 17.01 41.89 16.23
N HIS A 588 17.18 43.00 15.49
CA HIS A 588 16.04 43.76 14.95
C HIS A 588 15.14 42.89 14.06
N THR A 589 15.71 42.18 13.07
CA THR A 589 14.95 41.28 12.19
C THR A 589 14.26 40.17 12.97
N LEU A 590 14.94 39.58 13.96
CA LEU A 590 14.34 38.54 14.82
C LEU A 590 13.18 39.09 15.64
N TYR A 591 13.29 40.30 16.18
CA TYR A 591 12.20 40.96 16.88
C TYR A 591 11.00 41.21 15.95
N THR A 592 11.23 41.67 14.72
CA THR A 592 10.16 41.98 13.76
C THR A 592 9.51 40.75 13.12
N GLU A 593 10.23 39.63 12.98
CA GLU A 593 9.76 38.47 12.20
C GLU A 593 9.51 37.21 13.04
N ASN A 594 10.12 37.07 14.22
CA ASN A 594 9.99 35.88 15.06
C ASN A 594 9.17 36.19 16.35
N PRO A 595 7.92 35.72 16.45
CA PRO A 595 7.05 35.98 17.61
C PRO A 595 7.62 35.45 18.92
N THR A 596 8.30 34.29 18.91
CA THR A 596 8.89 33.68 20.11
C THR A 596 10.04 34.54 20.64
N PHE A 597 10.93 35.00 19.75
CA PHE A 597 12.02 35.90 20.11
C PHE A 597 11.48 37.24 20.64
N ARG A 598 10.48 37.80 19.95
CA ARG A 598 9.82 39.04 20.37
C ARG A 598 9.20 38.93 21.76
N ALA A 599 8.45 37.87 22.03
CA ALA A 599 7.83 37.62 23.32
C ALA A 599 8.88 37.56 24.43
N SER A 600 9.95 36.78 24.23
CA SER A 600 11.04 36.67 25.21
C SER A 600 11.76 38.00 25.45
N LEU A 601 11.94 38.85 24.42
CA LEU A 601 12.55 40.16 24.59
C LEU A 601 11.60 41.14 25.30
N GLN A 602 10.29 41.02 25.07
CA GLN A 602 9.28 41.80 25.78
C GLN A 602 9.24 41.43 27.27
N ASP A 603 9.26 40.15 27.61
CA ASP A 603 9.34 39.69 29.00
C ASP A 603 10.57 40.26 29.73
N CYS A 604 11.71 40.35 29.02
CA CYS A 604 12.91 40.98 29.56
C CYS A 604 12.74 42.49 29.77
N ALA A 605 12.06 43.18 28.84
CA ALA A 605 11.79 44.61 28.97
C ALA A 605 10.86 44.89 30.16
N ASP A 606 9.80 44.12 30.30
CA ASP A 606 8.82 44.25 31.39
C ASP A 606 9.47 43.96 32.75
N ALA A 607 10.35 42.96 32.84
CA ALA A 607 11.07 42.64 34.08
C ALA A 607 12.11 43.70 34.48
N LEU A 608 12.57 44.52 33.53
CA LEU A 608 13.51 45.61 33.75
C LEU A 608 12.82 46.97 33.88
N ASP A 609 11.50 47.05 33.68
CA ASP A 609 10.71 48.27 33.88
C ASP A 609 10.64 48.58 35.38
N PRO A 610 11.20 49.71 35.84
CA PRO A 610 11.29 50.02 37.26
C PRO A 610 9.97 50.54 37.88
N LEU A 611 8.84 50.51 37.15
CA LEU A 611 7.54 51.08 37.56
C LEU A 611 6.56 50.06 38.14
#